data_AF-A0A968PK61-F1
#
_entry.id   AF-A0A968PK61-F1
#
_cell.length_a   1.000
_cell.length_b   1.000
_cell.length_c   1.000
_cell.angle_alpha   90.00
_cell.angle_beta   90.00
_cell.angle_gamma   90.00
#
_symmetry.space_group_name_H-M   'P 1'
#
loop_
_entity.id
_entity.type
_entity.pdbx_description
1 polymer ?
#
loop_
_entity_poly.entity_id
_entity_poly.type
_entity_poly.pdbx_seq_one_letter_code
_entity_poly.pdbx_strand_id
1 'polypeptide(L)'
;MSYYMRILVAIAVLMVLIGLVIWHGPQQRDVVAVARAPEGEAVPVGTPIRITFSRPVDRLSVENTFRLDPPTSGSFFWEGQQMTFRPTAPLQSDTTYQITIPAGMRDQRGTANTQDIGWTFRTRLPNVLVLATAEDGSSVLWLAPIADPTLAREIYRERQAFWILPLLRVACKR
;
A
#
# COMPACT_ATOMS: atom_id res chain seq x y z
N MET A 1 -13.66 48.79 37.31
CA MET A 1 -12.20 48.57 37.49
C MET A 1 -11.82 47.10 37.70
N SER A 2 -12.53 46.31 38.52
CA SER A 2 -12.13 44.92 38.86
C SER A 2 -12.24 43.90 37.72
N TYR A 3 -13.17 44.09 36.77
CA TYR A 3 -13.40 43.16 35.67
C TYR A 3 -12.29 43.20 34.61
N TYR A 4 -11.84 44.40 34.23
CA TYR A 4 -10.77 44.59 33.26
C TYR A 4 -9.44 44.00 33.76
N MET A 5 -9.15 44.19 35.05
CA MET A 5 -7.94 43.62 35.68
C MET A 5 -7.99 42.09 35.75
N ARG A 6 -9.17 41.49 35.97
CA ARG A 6 -9.37 40.03 35.89
C ARG A 6 -9.16 39.49 34.48
N ILE A 7 -9.65 40.20 33.45
CA ILE A 7 -9.43 39.82 32.05
C ILE A 7 -7.96 39.89 31.67
N LEU A 8 -7.25 40.96 32.03
CA LEU A 8 -5.82 41.09 31.72
C LEU A 8 -4.98 39.99 32.39
N VAL A 9 -5.29 39.65 33.65
CA VAL A 9 -4.63 38.55 34.36
C VAL A 9 -4.93 37.22 33.66
N ALA A 10 -6.18 36.97 33.25
CA ALA A 10 -6.54 35.75 32.53
C ALA A 10 -5.80 35.63 31.19
N ILE A 11 -5.68 36.73 30.42
CA ILE A 11 -4.94 36.75 29.15
C ILE A 11 -3.45 36.52 29.38
N ALA A 12 -2.86 37.16 30.40
CA ALA A 12 -1.44 36.97 30.73
C ALA A 12 -1.15 35.52 31.13
N VAL A 13 -2.01 34.90 31.95
CA VAL A 13 -1.92 33.48 32.31
C VAL A 13 -2.06 32.60 31.08
N LEU A 14 -3.02 32.89 30.19
CA LEU A 14 -3.20 32.12 28.95
C LEU A 14 -1.97 32.21 28.03
N MET A 15 -1.36 33.39 27.87
CA MET A 15 -0.15 33.57 27.07
C MET A 15 1.04 32.82 27.67
N VAL A 16 1.18 32.81 28.99
CA VAL A 16 2.22 32.04 29.68
C VAL A 16 1.99 30.54 29.49
N LEU A 17 0.75 30.05 29.62
CA LEU A 17 0.41 28.65 29.39
C LEU A 17 0.67 28.22 27.94
N ILE A 18 0.30 29.04 26.95
CA ILE A 18 0.59 28.77 25.53
C ILE A 18 2.09 28.76 25.28
N GLY A 19 2.84 29.73 25.82
CA GLY A 19 4.30 29.76 25.74
C GLY A 19 4.95 28.53 26.36
N LEU A 20 4.42 28.06 27.50
CA LEU A 20 4.90 26.86 28.19
C LEU A 20 4.60 25.58 27.38
N VAL A 21 3.43 25.50 26.74
CA VAL A 21 3.06 24.39 25.85
C VAL A 21 3.91 24.38 24.57
N ILE A 22 4.21 25.54 23.99
CA ILE A 22 5.11 25.65 22.83
C ILE A 22 6.55 25.28 23.21
N TRP A 23 7.01 25.72 24.40
CA TRP A 23 8.33 25.36 24.94
C TRP A 23 8.44 23.86 25.25
N HIS A 24 7.38 23.27 25.78
CA HIS A 24 7.24 21.81 25.96
C HIS A 24 6.66 21.11 24.73
N GLY A 25 6.74 21.72 23.54
CA GLY A 25 6.35 21.07 22.30
C GLY A 25 7.06 19.72 22.19
N PRO A 26 6.37 18.65 21.75
CA PRO A 26 6.91 17.30 21.77
C PRO A 26 8.21 17.29 20.97
N GLN A 27 9.33 17.18 21.69
CA GLN A 27 10.64 17.01 21.09
C GLN A 27 10.59 15.64 20.41
N GLN A 28 10.37 15.61 19.09
CA GLN A 28 10.23 14.38 18.32
C GLN A 28 11.60 13.71 18.20
N ARG A 29 12.02 13.05 19.28
CA ARG A 29 13.29 12.34 19.39
C ARG A 29 13.29 11.04 18.60
N ASP A 30 12.11 10.46 18.40
CA ASP A 30 11.92 9.19 17.71
C ASP A 30 11.90 9.35 16.18
N VAL A 31 12.38 8.32 15.49
CA VAL A 31 12.23 8.18 14.05
C VAL A 31 10.83 7.67 13.78
N VAL A 32 10.13 8.32 12.86
CA VAL A 32 8.78 7.94 12.46
C VAL A 32 8.75 7.58 10.97
N ALA A 33 7.84 6.71 10.58
CA ALA A 33 7.57 6.48 9.16
C ALA A 33 6.71 7.62 8.61
N VAL A 34 7.30 8.43 7.74
CA VAL A 34 6.65 9.57 7.06
C VAL A 34 5.75 9.08 5.94
N ALA A 35 6.16 8.02 5.24
CA ALA A 35 5.36 7.37 4.22
C ALA A 35 5.47 5.85 4.36
N ARG A 36 4.36 5.17 4.12
CA ARG A 36 4.22 3.72 4.21
C ARG A 36 3.43 3.24 3.00
N ALA A 37 3.87 2.13 2.43
CA ALA A 37 3.15 1.44 1.38
C ALA A 37 3.50 -0.06 1.45
N PRO A 38 2.61 -0.97 1.06
CA PRO A 38 1.22 -0.73 0.68
C PRO A 38 0.31 -0.49 1.91
N GLU A 39 -0.83 0.16 1.68
CA GLU A 39 -1.90 0.35 2.65
C GLU A 39 -3.24 -0.06 2.00
N GLY A 40 -4.20 -0.53 2.79
CA GLY A 40 -5.55 -0.90 2.35
C GLY A 40 -5.80 -2.41 2.26
N GLU A 41 -6.94 -2.77 1.66
CA GLU A 41 -7.50 -4.12 1.76
C GLU A 41 -7.33 -5.01 0.51
N ALA A 42 -6.96 -4.43 -0.63
CA ALA A 42 -6.90 -5.13 -1.92
C ALA A 42 -5.53 -5.01 -2.59
N VAL A 43 -4.46 -5.27 -1.83
CA VAL A 43 -3.08 -5.11 -2.31
C VAL A 43 -2.69 -6.28 -3.23
N PRO A 44 -2.09 -6.02 -4.42
CA PRO A 44 -1.54 -7.09 -5.25
C PRO A 44 -0.46 -7.91 -4.53
N VAL A 45 -0.48 -9.23 -4.73
CA VAL A 45 0.44 -10.17 -4.04
C VAL A 45 1.93 -9.97 -4.37
N GLY A 46 2.26 -9.26 -5.45
CA GLY A 46 3.64 -8.96 -5.85
C GLY A 46 4.10 -7.54 -5.49
N THR A 47 3.33 -6.80 -4.69
CA THR A 47 3.63 -5.40 -4.39
C THR A 47 4.83 -5.28 -3.43
N PRO A 48 5.84 -4.45 -3.74
CA PRO A 48 6.94 -4.19 -2.81
C PRO A 48 6.47 -3.34 -1.63
N ILE A 49 6.99 -3.64 -0.45
CA ILE A 49 6.73 -2.90 0.78
C ILE A 49 7.73 -1.76 0.86
N ARG A 50 7.27 -0.52 1.05
CA ARG A 50 8.10 0.69 1.11
C ARG A 50 7.85 1.47 2.40
N ILE A 51 8.93 1.92 3.01
CA ILE A 51 8.91 2.76 4.21
C ILE A 51 9.86 3.92 4.00
N THR A 52 9.37 5.14 4.20
CA THR A 52 10.20 6.34 4.21
C THR A 52 10.31 6.84 5.63
N PHE A 53 11.52 6.84 6.18
CA PHE A 53 11.78 7.32 7.53
C PHE A 53 11.94 8.84 7.57
N SER A 54 11.64 9.45 8.73
CA SER A 54 11.77 10.90 8.93
C SER A 54 13.23 11.38 8.96
N ARG A 55 14.16 10.48 9.27
CA ARG A 55 15.60 10.74 9.38
C ARG A 55 16.40 9.52 8.90
N PRO A 56 17.71 9.67 8.60
CA PRO A 56 18.57 8.56 8.23
C PRO A 56 18.71 7.54 9.38
N VAL A 57 18.49 6.28 9.05
CA VAL A 57 18.52 5.16 10.01
C VAL A 57 19.72 4.24 9.75
N ASP A 58 20.11 3.46 10.77
CA ASP A 58 21.02 2.34 10.57
C ASP A 58 20.28 1.20 9.88
N ARG A 59 20.71 0.90 8.65
CA ARG A 59 20.06 -0.08 7.77
C ARG A 59 20.07 -1.48 8.37
N LEU A 60 21.19 -1.92 8.93
CA LEU A 60 21.33 -3.25 9.51
C LEU A 60 20.47 -3.39 10.77
N SER A 61 20.35 -2.32 11.55
CA SER A 61 19.48 -2.29 12.73
C SER A 61 18.02 -2.47 12.33
N VAL A 62 17.55 -1.80 11.27
CA VAL A 62 16.18 -1.93 10.78
C VAL A 62 15.94 -3.30 10.17
N GLU A 63 16.83 -3.80 9.31
CA GLU A 63 16.68 -5.12 8.67
C GLU A 63 16.59 -6.26 9.69
N ASN A 64 17.39 -6.21 10.76
CA ASN A 64 17.38 -7.22 11.82
C ASN A 64 16.14 -7.14 12.73
N THR A 65 15.51 -5.98 12.85
CA THR A 65 14.35 -5.76 13.71
C THR A 65 13.03 -5.85 12.96
N PHE A 66 13.04 -5.70 11.63
CA PHE A 66 11.87 -5.79 10.78
C PHE A 66 11.18 -7.15 10.90
N ARG A 67 9.90 -7.14 11.24
CA ARG A 67 9.03 -8.32 11.30
C ARG A 67 7.86 -8.15 10.34
N LEU A 68 7.58 -9.22 9.61
CA LEU A 68 6.43 -9.37 8.74
C LEU A 68 5.71 -10.66 9.15
N ASP A 69 4.41 -10.55 9.39
CA ASP A 69 3.55 -11.67 9.76
C ASP A 69 2.36 -11.74 8.80
N PRO A 70 2.12 -12.84 8.07
CA PRO A 70 2.91 -14.08 8.01
C PRO A 70 4.37 -13.89 7.54
N PRO A 71 5.33 -14.70 8.05
CA PRO A 71 6.73 -14.59 7.66
C PRO A 71 6.90 -14.86 6.17
N THR A 72 7.44 -13.87 5.47
CA THR A 72 7.72 -13.96 4.03
C THR A 72 9.18 -13.61 3.78
N SER A 73 9.87 -14.44 3.01
CA SER A 73 11.25 -14.17 2.60
C SER A 73 11.29 -13.08 1.52
N GLY A 74 12.33 -12.26 1.55
CA GLY A 74 12.48 -11.16 0.62
C GLY A 74 13.88 -10.56 0.65
N SER A 75 14.04 -9.48 -0.10
CA SER A 75 15.28 -8.73 -0.22
C SER A 75 15.03 -7.26 0.12
N PHE A 76 15.99 -6.65 0.81
CA PHE A 76 15.93 -5.23 1.19
C PHE A 76 16.73 -4.39 0.20
N PHE A 77 16.15 -3.27 -0.20
CA PHE A 77 16.77 -2.25 -1.04
C PHE A 77 16.63 -0.90 -0.37
N TRP A 78 17.68 -0.08 -0.42
CA TRP A 78 17.71 1.21 0.25
C TRP A 78 18.02 2.33 -0.74
N GLU A 79 17.19 3.37 -0.71
CA GLU A 79 17.36 4.60 -1.46
C GLU A 79 17.32 5.78 -0.48
N GLY A 80 18.50 6.21 0.00
CA GLY A 80 18.60 7.24 1.02
C GLY A 80 17.95 6.83 2.35
N GLN A 81 16.80 7.45 2.66
CA GLN A 81 15.98 7.22 3.86
C GLN A 81 14.77 6.30 3.59
N GLN A 82 14.64 5.80 2.36
CA GLN A 82 13.58 4.89 1.97
C GLN A 82 14.09 3.45 1.97
N MET A 83 13.41 2.58 2.71
CA MET A 83 13.58 1.13 2.65
C MET A 83 12.52 0.53 1.75
N THR A 84 12.92 -0.37 0.86
CA THR A 84 12.02 -1.16 0.02
C THR A 84 12.30 -2.64 0.25
N PHE A 85 11.31 -3.36 0.79
CA PHE A 85 11.34 -4.82 0.92
C PHE A 85 10.59 -5.46 -0.26
N ARG A 86 11.29 -6.30 -1.01
CA ARG A 86 10.75 -7.07 -2.14
C ARG A 86 10.62 -8.54 -1.76
N PRO A 87 9.40 -9.07 -1.61
CA PRO A 87 9.19 -10.51 -1.44
C PRO A 87 9.83 -11.32 -2.57
N THR A 88 10.48 -12.44 -2.26
CA THR A 88 11.05 -13.34 -3.28
C THR A 88 9.99 -14.20 -3.94
N ALA A 89 8.96 -14.56 -3.17
CA ALA A 89 7.75 -15.22 -3.65
C ALA A 89 6.55 -14.28 -3.54
N PRO A 90 5.52 -14.45 -4.39
CA PRO A 90 4.25 -13.75 -4.22
C PRO A 90 3.67 -13.99 -2.82
N LEU A 91 3.12 -12.93 -2.23
CA LEU A 91 2.37 -13.02 -0.98
C LEU A 91 1.14 -13.93 -1.14
N GLN A 92 0.67 -14.50 -0.03
CA GLN A 92 -0.56 -15.27 -0.03
C GLN A 92 -1.75 -14.34 -0.33
N SER A 93 -2.68 -14.78 -1.18
CA SER A 93 -3.89 -14.03 -1.50
C SER A 93 -4.87 -14.03 -0.33
N ASP A 94 -5.72 -13.01 -0.25
CA ASP A 94 -6.72 -12.82 0.81
C ASP A 94 -6.16 -12.97 2.25
N THR A 95 -4.92 -12.53 2.45
CA THR A 95 -4.21 -12.68 3.71
C THR A 95 -3.90 -11.30 4.28
N THR A 96 -4.15 -11.12 5.58
CA THR A 96 -3.77 -9.89 6.29
C THR A 96 -2.33 -10.00 6.73
N TYR A 97 -1.51 -9.06 6.26
CA TYR A 97 -0.11 -8.93 6.62
C TYR A 97 0.07 -7.79 7.62
N GLN A 98 0.80 -8.08 8.69
CA GLN A 98 1.21 -7.10 9.69
C GLN A 98 2.71 -6.87 9.59
N ILE A 99 3.08 -5.60 9.41
CA ILE A 99 4.46 -5.15 9.44
C ILE A 99 4.70 -4.49 10.78
N THR A 100 5.76 -4.89 11.45
CA THR A 100 6.18 -4.34 12.75
C THR A 100 7.69 -4.16 12.78
N ILE A 101 8.13 -2.95 13.07
CA ILE A 101 9.51 -2.62 13.43
C ILE A 101 9.47 -2.22 14.91
N PRO A 102 9.91 -3.09 15.83
CA PRO A 102 9.84 -2.82 17.25
C PRO A 102 10.77 -1.67 17.66
N ALA A 103 10.48 -1.08 18.81
CA ALA A 103 11.36 -0.15 19.49
C ALA A 103 12.76 -0.76 19.69
N GLY A 104 13.77 0.11 19.72
CA GLY A 104 15.18 -0.29 19.80
C GLY A 104 15.92 -0.25 18.47
N MET A 105 15.25 -0.02 17.33
CA MET A 105 15.92 0.31 16.07
C MET A 105 16.77 1.58 16.24
N ARG A 106 17.95 1.64 15.64
CA ARG A 106 18.88 2.77 15.80
C ARG A 106 18.89 3.70 14.60
N ASP A 107 19.05 4.98 14.86
CA ASP A 107 19.39 5.96 13.83
C ASP A 107 20.89 5.92 13.48
N GLN A 108 21.31 6.65 12.45
CA GLN A 108 22.74 6.73 12.09
C GLN A 108 23.64 7.36 13.16
N ARG A 109 23.04 8.01 14.17
CA ARG A 109 23.74 8.61 15.31
C ARG A 109 23.78 7.67 16.52
N GLY A 110 23.23 6.46 16.40
CA GLY A 110 23.17 5.46 17.47
C GLY A 110 22.04 5.66 18.47
N THR A 111 21.13 6.61 18.23
CA THR A 111 19.96 6.84 19.09
C THR A 111 18.94 5.74 18.84
N ALA A 112 18.54 5.02 19.90
CA ALA A 112 17.50 4.01 19.81
C ALA A 112 16.11 4.67 19.75
N ASN A 113 15.24 4.11 18.92
CA ASN A 113 13.84 4.51 18.82
C ASN A 113 13.06 3.98 20.03
N THR A 114 12.18 4.81 20.58
CA THR A 114 11.38 4.45 21.76
C THR A 114 10.02 3.84 21.37
N GLN A 115 9.56 4.11 20.15
CA GLN A 115 8.25 3.67 19.66
C GLN A 115 8.37 2.59 18.58
N ASP A 116 7.36 1.73 18.53
CA ASP A 116 7.20 0.75 17.46
C ASP A 116 6.63 1.44 16.22
N ILE A 117 7.10 1.03 15.05
CA ILE A 117 6.54 1.44 13.76
C ILE A 117 5.85 0.22 13.16
N GLY A 118 4.53 0.27 13.02
CA GLY A 118 3.80 -0.83 12.39
C GLY A 118 2.55 -0.38 11.66
N TRP A 119 2.12 -1.20 10.71
CA TRP A 119 0.85 -1.07 10.02
C TRP A 119 0.45 -2.41 9.41
N THR A 120 -0.81 -2.51 9.01
CA THR A 120 -1.39 -3.70 8.41
C THR A 120 -1.89 -3.41 7.00
N PHE A 121 -1.88 -4.43 6.16
CA PHE A 121 -2.51 -4.40 4.83
C PHE A 121 -3.06 -5.79 4.51
N ARG A 122 -4.08 -5.86 3.66
CA ARG A 122 -4.65 -7.15 3.20
C ARG A 122 -4.38 -7.32 1.72
N THR A 123 -3.96 -8.53 1.33
CA THR A 123 -3.79 -8.87 -0.07
C THR A 123 -5.13 -9.12 -0.74
N ARG A 124 -5.22 -8.78 -2.02
CA ARG A 124 -6.42 -9.03 -2.81
C ARG A 124 -6.70 -10.53 -2.93
N LEU A 125 -7.97 -10.83 -3.15
CA LEU A 125 -8.43 -12.15 -3.58
C LEU A 125 -7.86 -12.52 -4.95
N PRO A 126 -7.68 -13.82 -5.24
CA PRO A 126 -7.25 -14.26 -6.56
C PRO A 126 -8.34 -13.98 -7.59
N ASN A 127 -7.91 -13.68 -8.82
CA ASN A 127 -8.80 -13.65 -9.97
C ASN A 127 -8.79 -15.01 -10.65
N VAL A 128 -9.95 -15.45 -11.12
CA VAL A 128 -10.10 -16.68 -11.90
C VAL A 128 -10.26 -16.30 -13.38
N LEU A 129 -9.60 -17.08 -14.23
CA LEU A 129 -9.75 -17.01 -15.67
C LEU A 129 -10.75 -18.09 -16.09
N VAL A 130 -11.87 -17.69 -16.70
CA VAL A 130 -12.92 -18.62 -17.15
C VAL A 130 -12.94 -18.62 -18.67
N LEU A 131 -12.75 -19.81 -19.25
CA LEU A 131 -12.97 -20.08 -20.67
C LEU A 131 -14.40 -20.59 -20.82
N ALA A 132 -15.21 -19.85 -21.58
CA ALA A 132 -16.58 -20.22 -21.87
C ALA A 132 -16.81 -20.17 -23.38
N THR A 133 -17.68 -21.06 -23.87
CA THR A 133 -18.19 -20.99 -25.24
C THR A 133 -19.47 -20.17 -25.23
N ALA A 134 -19.50 -19.08 -25.99
CA ALA A 134 -20.72 -18.28 -26.15
C ALA A 134 -21.76 -19.04 -27.00
N GLU A 135 -23.02 -18.60 -26.96
CA GLU A 135 -24.12 -19.21 -27.72
C GLU A 135 -23.87 -19.22 -29.23
N ASP A 136 -23.04 -18.29 -29.73
CA ASP A 136 -22.61 -18.18 -31.12
C ASP A 136 -21.44 -19.13 -31.49
N GLY A 137 -21.00 -19.98 -30.56
CA GLY A 137 -19.87 -20.90 -30.74
C GLY A 137 -18.49 -20.26 -30.61
N SER A 138 -18.40 -18.96 -30.30
CA SER A 138 -17.11 -18.28 -30.08
C SER A 138 -16.52 -18.62 -28.71
N SER A 139 -15.20 -18.73 -28.64
CA SER A 139 -14.47 -18.85 -27.38
C SER A 139 -14.35 -17.47 -26.74
N VAL A 140 -14.80 -17.34 -25.49
CA VAL A 140 -14.74 -16.10 -24.71
C VAL A 140 -13.94 -16.34 -23.43
N LEU A 141 -13.02 -15.43 -23.15
CA LEU A 141 -12.18 -15.42 -21.97
C LEU A 141 -12.65 -14.33 -21.00
N TRP A 142 -13.11 -14.76 -19.83
CA TRP A 142 -13.56 -13.88 -18.76
C TRP A 142 -12.55 -13.84 -17.62
N LEU A 143 -12.27 -12.65 -17.09
CA LEU A 143 -11.58 -12.47 -15.81
C LEU A 143 -12.60 -12.09 -14.76
N ALA A 144 -12.74 -12.89 -13.72
CA ALA A 144 -13.64 -12.60 -12.61
C ALA A 144 -12.86 -12.64 -11.28
N PRO A 145 -13.07 -11.66 -10.37
CA PRO A 145 -12.67 -11.82 -8.97
C PRO A 145 -13.38 -13.04 -8.39
N ILE A 146 -12.67 -13.90 -7.66
CA ILE A 146 -13.31 -15.10 -7.09
C ILE A 146 -14.43 -14.76 -6.09
N ALA A 147 -14.34 -13.61 -5.42
CA ALA A 147 -15.34 -13.19 -4.45
C ALA A 147 -16.62 -12.63 -5.09
N ASP A 148 -16.55 -12.14 -6.33
CA ASP A 148 -17.72 -11.63 -7.03
C ASP A 148 -17.63 -11.91 -8.54
N PRO A 149 -18.21 -13.05 -8.98
CA PRO A 149 -18.28 -13.41 -10.39
C PRO A 149 -19.05 -12.41 -11.26
N THR A 150 -19.90 -11.55 -10.68
CA THR A 150 -20.70 -10.58 -11.44
C THR A 150 -19.86 -9.43 -12.00
N LEU A 151 -18.67 -9.21 -11.43
CA LEU A 151 -17.68 -8.26 -11.92
C LEU A 151 -16.81 -8.82 -13.05
N ALA A 152 -17.22 -9.93 -13.66
CA ALA A 152 -16.51 -10.54 -14.77
C ALA A 152 -16.30 -9.54 -15.92
N ARG A 153 -15.05 -9.42 -16.37
CA ARG A 153 -14.68 -8.62 -17.54
C ARG A 153 -14.24 -9.55 -18.66
N GLU A 154 -14.82 -9.36 -19.83
CA GLU A 154 -14.36 -10.01 -21.06
C GLU A 154 -12.96 -9.46 -21.41
N ILE A 155 -11.93 -10.30 -21.38
CA ILE A 155 -10.57 -9.90 -21.76
C ILE A 155 -10.33 -10.17 -23.24
N TYR A 156 -10.93 -11.25 -23.75
CA TYR A 156 -10.76 -11.69 -25.11
C TYR A 156 -12.02 -12.41 -25.59
N ARG A 157 -12.45 -12.08 -26.81
CA ARG A 157 -13.42 -12.85 -27.56
C ARG A 157 -12.81 -13.12 -28.92
N GLU A 158 -12.80 -14.38 -29.28
CA GLU A 158 -12.44 -14.79 -30.62
C GLU A 158 -13.53 -14.30 -31.57
N ARG A 159 -13.35 -13.08 -32.12
CA ARG A 159 -14.13 -12.68 -33.29
C ARG A 159 -13.74 -13.66 -34.38
N GLN A 160 -14.61 -14.60 -34.68
CA GLN A 160 -14.52 -15.28 -35.96
C GLN A 160 -14.45 -14.17 -37.00
N ALA A 161 -13.34 -14.15 -37.75
CA ALA A 161 -13.20 -13.30 -38.91
C ALA A 161 -14.31 -13.69 -39.87
N PHE A 162 -15.45 -13.02 -39.74
CA PHE A 162 -16.54 -13.06 -40.69
C PHE A 162 -16.01 -12.29 -41.89
N TRP A 163 -15.20 -12.96 -42.71
CA TRP A 163 -14.96 -12.58 -44.09
C TRP A 163 -16.30 -12.67 -44.82
N ILE A 164 -17.20 -11.71 -44.59
CA ILE A 164 -18.13 -11.33 -45.64
C ILE A 164 -17.31 -10.47 -46.59
N LEU A 165 -16.83 -11.07 -47.66
CA LEU A 165 -16.72 -10.33 -48.91
C LEU A 165 -18.09 -10.43 -49.59
N PRO A 166 -18.93 -9.39 -49.58
CA PRO A 166 -20.08 -9.35 -50.46
C PRO A 166 -19.60 -8.89 -51.84
N LEU A 167 -18.74 -9.65 -52.50
CA LEU A 167 -18.25 -9.30 -53.83
C LEU A 167 -18.10 -10.53 -54.70
N LEU A 168 -19.23 -11.10 -55.13
CA LEU A 168 -19.29 -11.73 -56.44
C LEU A 168 -20.72 -11.67 -57.01
N ARG A 169 -21.21 -10.45 -57.26
CA ARG A 169 -22.07 -10.20 -58.43
C ARG A 169 -21.14 -10.11 -59.64
N VAL A 170 -20.81 -11.24 -60.24
CA VAL A 170 -20.37 -11.27 -61.63
C VAL A 170 -21.37 -12.12 -62.39
N ALA A 171 -22.12 -11.42 -63.21
CA ALA A 171 -23.00 -11.99 -64.21
C ALA A 171 -22.23 -12.96 -65.11
N CYS A 172 -22.84 -14.10 -65.44
CA CYS A 172 -22.72 -14.61 -66.79
C CYS A 172 -24.06 -15.23 -67.20
N LYS A 173 -24.67 -14.61 -68.21
CA LYS A 173 -25.90 -15.00 -68.89
C LYS A 173 -25.50 -15.36 -70.32
N ARG A 174 -25.45 -16.64 -70.65
CA ARG A 174 -26.06 -17.27 -71.83
C ARG A 174 -25.71 -18.75 -71.88
#